data_AF-A0A895YJ24-F1
#
_entry.id   AF-A0A895YJ24-F1
#
_cell.length_a   1.000
_cell.length_b   1.000
_cell.length_c   1.000
_cell.angle_alpha   90.00
_cell.angle_beta   90.00
_cell.angle_gamma   90.00
#
_symmetry.space_group_name_H-M   'P 1'
#
loop_
_entity.id
_entity.type
_entity.pdbx_description
1 polymer ?
#
loop_
_entity_poly.entity_id
_entity_poly.type
_entity_poly.pdbx_seq_one_letter_code
_entity_poly.pdbx_strand_id
1 'polypeptide(L)' 'MKLSVSLPEADVAFLDDYATRAGGSSRSSVVQRAIRLLRTAELEEAYAHAYQEWEASEDAELWDRAAGDGDGYGDASR' A
#
# COMPACT_ATOMS: atom_id res chain seq x y z
N MET A 1 -14.15 17.21 -6.97
CA MET A 1 -13.59 18.54 -6.62
C MET A 1 -12.48 18.88 -7.61
N LYS A 2 -12.47 20.10 -8.16
CA LYS A 2 -11.36 20.60 -8.99
C LYS A 2 -10.54 21.58 -8.15
N LEU A 3 -9.22 21.49 -8.24
CA LEU A 3 -8.27 22.33 -7.50
C LEU A 3 -7.33 22.97 -8.53
N SER A 4 -7.01 24.24 -8.33
CA SER A 4 -5.95 24.92 -9.06
C SER A 4 -4.71 24.92 -8.17
N VAL A 5 -3.57 24.47 -8.70
CA VAL A 5 -2.31 24.38 -7.97
C VAL A 5 -1.19 24.92 -8.83
N SER A 6 -0.25 25.63 -8.20
CA SER A 6 0.97 26.09 -8.86
C SER A 6 2.09 25.11 -8.51
N LEU A 7 2.76 24.59 -9.54
CA LEU A 7 3.88 23.66 -9.41
C LEU A 7 5.06 24.14 -10.26
N PRO A 8 6.31 23.90 -9.85
CA PRO A 8 7.48 24.06 -10.71
C PRO A 8 7.33 23.29 -12.02
N GLU A 9 7.89 23.82 -13.10
CA GLU A 9 7.82 23.20 -14.43
C GLU A 9 8.40 21.78 -14.43
N ALA A 10 9.49 21.56 -13.67
CA ALA A 10 10.11 20.24 -13.51
C ALA A 10 9.16 19.20 -12.91
N ASP A 11 8.35 19.60 -11.92
CA ASP A 11 7.40 18.70 -11.28
C ASP A 11 6.24 18.36 -12.22
N VAL A 12 5.78 19.33 -13.02
CA VAL A 12 4.78 19.09 -14.06
C VAL A 12 5.30 18.12 -15.11
N ALA A 13 6.54 18.31 -15.57
CA ALA A 13 7.20 17.41 -16.52
C ALA A 13 7.32 15.99 -15.97
N PHE A 14 7.66 15.84 -14.69
CA PHE A 14 7.68 14.53 -14.04
C PHE A 14 6.30 13.86 -14.00
N LEU A 15 5.25 14.61 -13.65
CA LEU A 15 3.89 14.08 -13.62
C LEU A 15 3.43 13.59 -15.00
N ASP A 16 3.81 14.29 -16.06
CA ASP A 16 3.51 13.92 -17.45
C ASP A 16 4.24 12.65 -17.87
N ASP A 17 5.56 12.60 -17.67
CA ASP A 17 6.37 11.40 -17.97
C ASP A 17 5.85 10.18 -17.19
N TYR A 18 5.57 10.35 -15.91
CA TYR A 18 5.03 9.28 -15.08
C TYR A 18 3.66 8.80 -15.58
N ALA A 19 2.78 9.73 -15.99
CA ALA A 19 1.48 9.36 -16.56
C ALA A 19 1.65 8.50 -17.82
N THR A 20 2.56 8.89 -18.73
CA THR A 20 2.86 8.13 -19.94
C THR A 20 3.39 6.72 -19.63
N ARG A 21 4.36 6.60 -18.72
CA ARG A 21 4.96 5.30 -18.36
C ARG A 21 3.99 4.37 -17.63
N ALA A 22 3.12 4.93 -16.79
CA ALA A 22 2.18 4.14 -15.99
C ALA A 22 0.90 3.74 -16.75
N GLY A 23 0.79 4.06 -18.05
CA GLY A 23 -0.45 3.87 -18.82
C GLY A 23 -1.62 4.71 -18.31
N GLY A 24 -1.32 5.78 -17.57
CA GLY A 24 -2.30 6.63 -16.89
C GLY A 24 -2.93 7.66 -17.82
N SER A 25 -4.15 8.07 -17.50
CA SER A 25 -4.97 8.91 -18.40
C SER A 25 -4.88 10.43 -18.13
N SER A 26 -4.36 10.88 -16.97
CA SER A 26 -4.27 12.32 -16.64
C SER A 26 -3.33 12.67 -15.48
N ARG A 27 -2.80 13.90 -15.43
CA ARG A 27 -2.03 14.45 -14.29
C ARG A 27 -2.76 14.28 -12.96
N SER A 28 -4.07 14.52 -12.93
CA SER A 28 -4.90 14.34 -11.73
C SER A 28 -4.89 12.88 -11.21
N SER A 29 -4.80 11.89 -12.11
CA SER A 29 -4.71 10.49 -11.71
C SER A 29 -3.38 10.15 -11.05
N VAL A 30 -2.28 10.75 -11.54
CA VAL A 30 -0.95 10.62 -10.94
C VAL A 30 -0.92 11.29 -9.57
N VAL A 31 -1.47 12.50 -9.45
CA VAL A 31 -1.59 13.20 -8.15
C VAL A 31 -2.43 12.39 -7.15
N GLN A 32 -3.56 11.80 -7.57
CA GLN A 32 -4.34 10.92 -6.69
C GLN A 32 -3.55 9.68 -6.25
N ARG A 33 -2.73 9.10 -7.13
CA ARG A 33 -1.84 7.99 -6.76
C ARG A 33 -0.79 8.45 -5.76
N ALA A 34 -0.17 9.61 -5.96
CA ALA A 34 0.80 10.18 -5.02
C ALA A 34 0.18 10.41 -3.63
N ILE A 35 -1.05 10.95 -3.57
CA ILE A 35 -1.78 11.13 -2.30
C ILE A 35 -2.02 9.78 -1.59
N ARG A 36 -2.38 8.73 -2.33
CA ARG A 36 -2.52 7.38 -1.73
C ARG A 36 -1.19 6.88 -1.16
N LEU A 37 -0.10 7.05 -1.90
CA LEU A 37 1.23 6.66 -1.42
C LEU A 37 1.64 7.43 -0.16
N LEU A 38 1.36 8.74 -0.10
CA LEU A 38 1.61 9.54 1.10
C LEU A 38 0.83 9.01 2.32
N ARG A 39 -0.47 8.73 2.15
CA ARG A 39 -1.29 8.14 3.22
C ARG A 39 -0.76 6.77 3.65
N THR A 40 -0.28 5.95 2.71
CA THR A 40 0.32 4.65 3.04
C THR A 40 1.64 4.81 3.79
N ALA A 41 2.47 5.77 3.40
CA ALA A 41 3.73 6.05 4.11
C ALA A 41 3.49 6.48 5.56
N GLU A 42 2.41 7.23 5.83
CA GLU A 42 2.00 7.59 7.19
C GLU A 42 1.53 6.38 8.04
N LEU A 43 1.20 5.24 7.41
CA LEU A 43 0.79 4.03 8.12
C LEU A 43 1.97 3.15 8.54
N GLU A 44 3.18 3.40 8.04
CA GLU A 44 4.34 2.53 8.29
C GLU A 44 4.63 2.39 9.79
N GLU A 45 4.71 3.50 10.52
CA GLU A 45 4.95 3.50 11.96
C GLU A 45 3.81 2.84 12.73
N ALA A 46 2.56 3.08 12.33
CA ALA A 46 1.39 2.46 12.95
C ALA A 46 1.35 0.93 12.76
N TYR A 47 1.70 0.45 11.56
CA TYR A 47 1.82 -0.99 11.31
C TYR A 47 3.01 -1.59 12.06
N ALA A 48 4.15 -0.91 12.12
CA ALA A 48 5.31 -1.39 12.88
C ALA A 48 4.97 -1.53 14.37
N HIS A 49 4.28 -0.53 14.94
CA HIS A 49 3.81 -0.58 16.33
C HIS A 49 2.80 -1.72 16.54
N ALA A 50 1.78 -1.82 15.70
CA ALA A 50 0.78 -2.89 15.80
C ALA A 50 1.40 -4.29 15.70
N TYR A 51 2.44 -4.45 14.86
CA TYR A 51 3.16 -5.72 14.76
C TYR A 51 3.96 -6.02 16.02
N GLN A 52 4.62 -5.02 16.62
CA GLN A 52 5.32 -5.18 17.90
C GLN A 52 4.37 -5.52 19.05
N GLU A 53 3.20 -4.87 19.11
CA GLU A 53 2.15 -5.17 20.09
C GLU A 53 1.62 -6.60 19.93
N TRP A 54 1.39 -7.03 18.68
CA TRP A 54 0.96 -8.39 18.36
C TRP A 54 1.99 -9.43 18.79
N GLU A 55 3.25 -9.27 18.41
CA GLU A 55 4.35 -10.18 18.77
C GLU A 55 4.55 -10.30 20.29
N ALA A 56 4.27 -9.22 21.04
CA ALA A 56 4.34 -9.22 22.50
C ALA A 56 3.11 -9.85 23.18
N SER A 57 2.06 -10.20 22.42
CA SER A 57 0.80 -10.74 22.95
C SER A 57 0.83 -12.27 23.06
N GLU A 58 0.09 -12.81 24.02
CA GLU A 58 -0.14 -14.26 24.14
C GLU A 58 -0.93 -14.83 22.94
N ASP A 59 -1.64 -13.96 22.22
CA ASP A 59 -2.38 -14.34 21.01
C ASP A 59 -1.43 -14.74 19.87
N ALA A 60 -0.22 -14.18 19.78
CA ALA A 60 0.74 -14.56 18.74
C ALA A 60 1.09 -16.06 18.81
N GLU A 61 1.43 -16.57 20.00
CA GLU A 61 1.70 -18.00 20.21
C GLU A 61 0.45 -18.87 20.00
N LEU A 62 -0.74 -18.35 20.36
CA LEU A 62 -2.00 -19.05 20.13
C LEU A 62 -2.28 -19.24 18.63
N TRP A 63 -2.11 -18.19 17.83
CA TRP A 63 -2.36 -18.22 16.40
C TRP A 63 -1.27 -18.93 15.60
N ASP A 64 -0.02 -18.92 16.06
CA ASP A 64 1.08 -19.65 15.42
C ASP A 64 0.79 -21.17 15.35
N ARG A 65 0.12 -21.72 16.38
CA ARG A 65 -0.30 -23.12 16.40
C ARG A 65 -1.32 -23.49 15.33
N ALA A 66 -2.13 -22.53 14.88
CA ALA A 66 -3.12 -22.74 13.83
C ALA A 66 -2.54 -22.52 12.42
N ALA A 67 -1.30 -22.03 12.28
CA ALA A 67 -0.71 -21.68 11.00
C ALA A 67 -0.51 -22.89 10.05
N GLY A 68 -0.33 -24.09 10.61
CA GLY A 68 -0.21 -25.35 9.86
C GLY A 68 -1.52 -26.09 9.62
N ASP A 69 -2.66 -25.54 10.06
CA ASP A 69 -3.96 -26.15 9.83
C ASP A 69 -4.29 -26.10 8.33
N GLY A 70 -4.36 -27.26 7.67
CA GLY A 70 -4.73 -27.38 6.26
C GLY A 70 -3.58 -27.73 5.30
N ASP A 71 -2.34 -27.85 5.79
CA ASP A 71 -1.19 -28.33 4.99
C ASP A 71 -1.33 -29.77 4.48
N GLY A 72 -2.38 -30.47 4.90
CA GLY A 72 -2.80 -31.79 4.39
C GLY A 72 -3.76 -31.77 3.19
N TYR A 73 -4.24 -30.61 2.74
CA TYR A 73 -5.08 -30.52 1.54
C TYR A 73 -4.21 -30.39 0.27
N GLY A 74 -3.42 -31.43 0.00
CA GLY A 74 -2.88 -31.67 -1.33
C GLY A 74 -4.05 -31.93 -2.29
N ASP A 75 -4.20 -31.06 -3.29
CA ASP A 75 -5.06 -31.26 -4.46
C ASP A 75 -6.56 -31.52 -4.19
N ALA A 76 -7.27 -30.48 -3.75
CA ALA A 76 -8.74 -30.44 -3.85
C ALA A 76 -9.20 -29.72 -5.14
N SER A 77 -8.53 -29.98 -6.27
CA SER A 77 -8.97 -29.55 -7.61
C SER A 77 -9.29 -30.77 -8.48
N ARG A 78 -10.38 -31.47 -8.18
CA ARG A 78 -11.03 -32.40 -9.10
C ARG A 78 -12.54 -32.28 -9.06
#